data_AF-A0A951S2H0-F1
#
_entry.id   AF-A0A951S2H0-F1
#
_cell.length_a   1.000
_cell.length_b   1.000
_cell.length_c   1.000
_cell.angle_alpha   90.00
_cell.angle_beta   90.00
_cell.angle_gamma   90.00
#
_symmetry.space_group_name_H-M   'P 1'
#
loop_
_entity.id
_entity.type
_entity.pdbx_description
1 polymer ?
#
loop_
_entity_poly.entity_id
_entity_poly.type
_entity_poly.pdbx_seq_one_letter_code
_entity_poly.pdbx_strand_id
1 'polypeptide(L)'
;MKKQIVILFSIVVLSVISFTSCEPFLVNKIIVRNLAADEVQINLRAKTYKIPSGETLVLNDLKKGTFQYNSTYSIPAGVTETETEGEFEGEVVLNAGTEILFIYRSSLLDNKYKIYIYKTSSDDVNRTDPFEN
;
A
#
# COMPACT_ATOMS: atom_id res chain seq x y z
N MET A 1 -33.67 26.64 -40.46
CA MET A 1 -33.32 25.20 -40.38
C MET A 1 -31.81 24.94 -40.35
N LYS A 2 -31.02 25.34 -41.36
CA LYS A 2 -29.54 25.11 -41.37
C LYS A 2 -28.80 25.67 -40.14
N LYS A 3 -29.12 26.88 -39.68
CA LYS A 3 -28.49 27.49 -38.48
C LYS A 3 -28.81 26.77 -37.16
N GLN A 4 -30.04 26.25 -37.02
CA GLN A 4 -30.46 25.54 -35.80
C GLN A 4 -29.79 24.15 -35.70
N ILE A 5 -29.59 23.48 -36.83
CA ILE A 5 -28.89 22.20 -36.89
C ILE A 5 -27.41 22.36 -36.49
N VAL A 6 -26.75 23.42 -36.96
CA VAL A 6 -25.35 23.72 -36.59
C VAL A 6 -25.21 24.00 -35.09
N ILE A 7 -26.12 24.77 -34.50
CA ILE A 7 -26.11 25.06 -33.05
C ILE A 7 -26.33 23.78 -32.23
N LEU A 8 -27.27 22.93 -32.63
CA LEU A 8 -27.55 21.67 -31.94
C LEU A 8 -26.33 20.73 -31.98
N PHE A 9 -25.67 20.65 -33.15
CA PHE A 9 -24.48 19.82 -33.32
C PHE A 9 -23.30 20.31 -32.46
N SER A 10 -23.09 21.63 -32.38
CA SER A 10 -22.05 22.22 -31.52
C SER A 10 -22.28 21.95 -30.02
N ILE A 11 -23.53 21.99 -29.55
CA ILE A 11 -23.87 21.70 -28.15
C ILE A 11 -23.62 20.22 -27.83
N VAL A 12 -23.99 19.32 -28.74
CA VAL A 12 -23.75 17.88 -28.59
C VAL A 12 -22.25 17.60 -28.54
N VAL A 13 -21.47 18.16 -29.45
CA VAL A 13 -20.00 17.99 -29.46
C VAL A 13 -19.35 18.52 -28.17
N LEU A 14 -19.74 19.71 -27.69
CA LEU A 14 -19.23 20.22 -26.41
C LEU A 14 -19.60 19.33 -25.22
N SER A 15 -20.80 18.74 -25.22
CA SER A 15 -21.23 17.87 -24.13
C SER A 15 -20.40 16.57 -24.05
N VAL A 16 -19.99 16.01 -25.19
CA VAL A 16 -19.21 14.76 -25.25
C VAL A 16 -17.77 14.96 -24.73
N ILE A 17 -17.17 16.12 -24.99
CA ILE A 17 -15.79 16.43 -24.54
C ILE A 17 -15.74 16.53 -23.01
N SER A 18 -16.79 17.07 -22.38
CA SER A 18 -16.91 17.24 -20.92
C SER A 18 -16.94 15.92 -20.14
N PHE A 19 -17.34 14.80 -20.75
CA PHE A 19 -17.38 13.49 -20.07
C PHE A 19 -16.06 12.70 -20.13
N THR A 20 -15.09 13.15 -20.94
CA THR A 20 -13.77 12.49 -21.05
C THR A 20 -12.73 13.04 -20.08
N SER A 21 -13.05 14.10 -19.35
CA SER A 21 -12.17 14.76 -18.36
C SER A 21 -12.30 14.14 -16.95
N CYS A 22 -12.52 12.83 -16.86
CA CYS A 22 -12.39 12.14 -15.58
C CYS A 22 -10.88 11.96 -15.34
N GLU A 23 -10.29 12.85 -14.52
CA GLU A 23 -8.91 12.66 -14.05
C GLU A 23 -8.76 11.23 -13.52
N PRO A 24 -7.61 10.57 -13.76
CA PRO A 24 -7.38 9.25 -13.20
C PRO A 24 -7.57 9.34 -11.69
N PHE A 25 -8.51 8.55 -11.16
CA PHE A 25 -8.77 8.50 -9.73
C PHE A 25 -7.44 8.24 -9.02
N LEU A 26 -7.00 9.18 -8.18
CA LEU A 26 -5.81 8.98 -7.34
C LEU A 26 -6.14 7.90 -6.31
N VAL A 27 -5.55 6.72 -6.49
CA VAL A 27 -5.78 5.55 -5.62
C VAL A 27 -4.68 5.45 -4.58
N ASN A 28 -5.09 5.35 -3.32
CA ASN A 28 -4.16 5.09 -2.23
C ASN A 28 -3.83 3.61 -2.14
N LYS A 29 -2.56 3.30 -1.89
CA LYS A 29 -2.05 1.93 -1.89
C LYS A 29 -1.19 1.67 -0.68
N ILE A 30 -1.39 0.51 -0.05
CA ILE A 30 -0.46 -0.05 0.93
C ILE A 30 0.07 -1.37 0.38
N ILE A 31 1.38 -1.48 0.29
CA ILE A 31 2.10 -2.68 -0.11
C ILE A 31 2.78 -3.24 1.13
N VAL A 32 2.62 -4.54 1.36
CA VAL A 32 3.27 -5.25 2.46
C VAL A 32 4.01 -6.42 1.88
N ARG A 33 5.35 -6.38 1.93
CA ARG A 33 6.23 -7.43 1.43
C ARG A 33 6.84 -8.18 2.62
N ASN A 34 6.57 -9.48 2.71
CA ASN A 34 7.16 -10.32 3.74
C ASN A 34 8.37 -11.08 3.20
N LEU A 35 9.56 -10.64 3.57
CA LEU A 35 10.83 -11.34 3.32
C LEU A 35 11.38 -12.01 4.60
N ALA A 36 10.58 -12.07 5.66
CA ALA A 36 10.94 -12.77 6.89
C ALA A 36 10.74 -14.28 6.73
N ALA A 37 11.35 -15.07 7.61
CA ALA A 37 11.38 -16.52 7.54
C ALA A 37 9.99 -17.18 7.77
N ASP A 38 9.04 -16.46 8.38
CA ASP A 38 7.71 -16.96 8.71
C ASP A 38 6.63 -15.88 8.47
N GLU A 39 5.36 -16.22 8.70
CA GLU A 39 4.21 -15.32 8.54
C GLU A 39 4.35 -14.04 9.36
N VAL A 40 4.01 -12.91 8.72
CA VAL A 40 3.78 -11.64 9.40
C VAL A 40 2.32 -11.26 9.28
N GLN A 41 1.82 -10.53 10.27
CA GLN A 41 0.46 -10.04 10.28
C GLN A 41 0.49 -8.54 10.48
N ILE A 42 -0.35 -7.82 9.73
CA ILE A 42 -0.58 -6.40 9.94
C ILE A 42 -2.05 -6.19 10.29
N ASN A 43 -2.31 -5.55 11.42
CA ASN A 43 -3.64 -5.04 11.76
C ASN A 43 -3.74 -3.61 11.26
N LEU A 44 -4.72 -3.36 10.40
CA LEU A 44 -5.06 -2.04 9.92
C LEU A 44 -6.56 -1.88 9.95
N ARG A 45 -7.05 -0.82 10.61
CA ARG A 45 -8.50 -0.53 10.73
C ARG A 45 -9.31 -1.72 11.28
N ALA A 46 -8.81 -2.35 12.35
CA ALA A 46 -9.41 -3.52 12.99
C ALA A 46 -9.54 -4.76 12.07
N LYS A 47 -8.81 -4.78 10.95
CA LYS A 47 -8.71 -5.95 10.08
C LYS A 47 -7.27 -6.46 10.09
N THR A 48 -7.11 -7.72 10.45
CA THR A 48 -5.83 -8.41 10.39
C THR A 48 -5.64 -9.01 9.00
N TYR A 49 -4.50 -8.69 8.39
CA TYR A 49 -4.04 -9.31 7.16
C TYR A 49 -2.84 -10.19 7.48
N LYS A 50 -2.87 -11.42 6.99
CA LYS A 50 -1.77 -12.38 7.14
C LYS A 50 -0.99 -12.45 5.83
N ILE A 51 0.32 -12.34 5.93
CA ILE A 51 1.22 -12.35 4.78
C ILE A 51 2.23 -13.48 5.01
N PRO A 52 2.09 -14.62 4.32
CA PRO A 52 3.04 -15.72 4.40
C PRO A 52 4.47 -15.29 4.03
N SER A 53 5.47 -16.10 4.41
CA SER A 53 6.86 -15.85 4.03
C SER A 53 7.03 -15.83 2.51
N GLY A 54 7.74 -14.84 1.98
CA GLY A 54 7.98 -14.65 0.55
C GLY A 54 6.87 -13.93 -0.20
N GLU A 55 5.72 -13.68 0.43
CA GLU A 55 4.54 -13.12 -0.24
C GLU A 55 4.47 -11.59 -0.15
N THR A 56 3.70 -11.02 -1.08
CA THR A 56 3.36 -9.59 -1.09
C THR A 56 1.84 -9.40 -1.06
N LEU A 57 1.37 -8.61 -0.10
CA LEU A 57 -0.01 -8.13 -0.05
C LEU A 57 -0.08 -6.71 -0.61
N VAL A 58 -1.06 -6.48 -1.48
CA VAL A 58 -1.37 -5.14 -2.00
C VAL A 58 -2.81 -4.78 -1.63
N LEU A 59 -2.97 -3.68 -0.89
CA LEU A 59 -4.25 -3.09 -0.52
C LEU A 59 -4.45 -1.81 -1.35
N ASN A 60 -5.41 -1.85 -2.27
CA ASN A 60 -5.79 -0.72 -3.11
C ASN A 60 -7.06 -0.03 -2.60
N ASP A 61 -7.40 1.12 -3.18
CA ASP A 61 -8.64 1.87 -2.95
C ASP A 61 -8.88 2.23 -1.49
N LEU A 62 -7.79 2.54 -0.78
CA LEU A 62 -7.87 2.91 0.63
C LEU A 62 -8.40 4.34 0.78
N LYS A 63 -9.34 4.52 1.71
CA LYS A 63 -9.87 5.85 2.03
C LYS A 63 -8.74 6.74 2.55
N LYS A 64 -8.79 8.03 2.18
CA LYS A 64 -7.92 9.04 2.79
C LYS A 64 -8.15 9.14 4.30
N GLY A 65 -7.09 9.50 5.03
CA GLY A 65 -7.11 9.69 6.47
C GLY A 65 -5.90 9.07 7.16
N THR A 66 -5.88 9.20 8.47
CA THR A 66 -4.85 8.63 9.34
C THR A 66 -5.40 7.38 10.01
N PHE A 67 -4.66 6.28 9.94
CA PHE A 67 -5.04 5.01 10.54
C PHE A 67 -3.90 4.45 11.38
N GLN A 68 -4.25 3.93 12.55
CA GLN A 68 -3.32 3.16 13.35
C GLN A 68 -3.11 1.80 12.71
N TYR A 69 -1.87 1.33 12.74
CA TYR A 69 -1.51 -0.04 12.42
C TYR A 69 -0.65 -0.63 13.52
N ASN A 70 -0.70 -1.95 13.63
CA ASN A 70 0.29 -2.73 14.37
C ASN A 70 0.63 -3.99 13.58
N SER A 71 1.78 -4.56 13.90
CA SER A 71 2.31 -5.73 13.22
C SER A 71 2.70 -6.78 14.24
N THR A 72 2.40 -8.03 13.93
CA THR A 72 2.87 -9.20 14.68
C THR A 72 3.54 -10.16 13.72
N TYR A 73 4.27 -11.14 14.27
CA TYR A 73 5.01 -12.11 13.48
C TYR A 73 5.00 -13.47 14.16
N SER A 74 5.07 -14.51 13.35
CA SER A 74 5.28 -15.87 13.82
C SER A 74 6.76 -16.07 14.16
N ILE A 75 6.99 -16.85 15.22
CA ILE A 75 8.34 -17.24 15.65
C ILE A 75 8.64 -18.61 15.03
N PRO A 76 9.69 -18.74 14.21
CA PRO A 76 10.09 -20.03 13.65
C PRO A 76 10.36 -21.08 14.72
N ALA A 77 10.15 -22.35 14.40
CA ALA A 77 10.43 -23.45 15.32
C ALA A 77 11.93 -23.53 15.69
N GLY A 78 12.21 -23.81 16.96
CA GLY A 78 13.59 -23.94 17.47
C GLY A 78 14.25 -22.63 17.91
N VAL A 79 13.58 -21.50 17.75
CA VAL A 79 14.02 -20.20 18.27
C VAL A 79 13.82 -20.14 19.79
N THR A 80 14.84 -19.67 20.51
CA THR A 80 14.80 -19.49 21.96
C THR A 80 14.69 -18.03 22.37
N GLU A 81 15.13 -17.11 21.51
CA GLU A 81 15.15 -15.68 21.77
C GLU A 81 14.62 -14.90 20.56
N THR A 82 13.90 -13.82 20.82
CA THR A 82 13.37 -12.94 19.78
C THR A 82 13.80 -11.50 20.01
N GLU A 83 14.12 -10.79 18.93
CA GLU A 83 14.41 -9.36 18.92
C GLU A 83 13.64 -8.68 17.79
N THR A 84 13.13 -7.48 18.06
CA THR A 84 12.42 -6.66 17.06
C THR A 84 13.16 -5.36 16.82
N GLU A 85 13.16 -4.88 15.58
CA GLU A 85 13.73 -3.59 15.21
C GLU A 85 12.85 -2.89 14.17
N GLY A 86 12.61 -1.60 14.35
CA GLY A 86 11.83 -0.77 13.43
C GLY A 86 10.38 -0.52 13.87
N GLU A 87 9.57 -0.03 12.93
CA GLU A 87 8.22 0.48 13.15
C GLU A 87 7.12 -0.61 13.20
N PHE A 88 7.09 -1.44 14.24
CA PHE A 88 6.07 -2.50 14.36
C PHE A 88 4.66 -1.97 14.61
N GLU A 89 4.54 -0.77 15.15
CA GLU A 89 3.28 -0.07 15.39
C GLU A 89 3.42 1.41 15.07
N GLY A 90 2.29 2.05 14.75
CA GLY A 90 2.23 3.49 14.55
C GLY A 90 1.12 3.88 13.59
N GLU A 91 1.34 4.97 12.87
CA GLU A 91 0.34 5.55 11.99
C GLU A 91 0.73 5.43 10.50
N VAL A 92 -0.30 5.21 9.69
CA VAL A 92 -0.28 5.44 8.24
C VAL A 92 -1.15 6.65 7.91
N VAL A 93 -0.56 7.63 7.22
CA VAL A 93 -1.26 8.82 6.73
C VAL A 93 -1.48 8.64 5.24
N LEU A 94 -2.73 8.54 4.81
CA LEU A 94 -3.09 8.36 3.41
C LEU A 94 -3.71 9.67 2.88
N ASN A 95 -2.90 10.46 2.18
CA ASN A 95 -3.38 11.57 1.34
C ASN A 95 -3.87 11.02 0.00
N ALA A 96 -4.33 11.86 -0.93
CA ALA A 96 -4.75 11.37 -2.25
C ALA A 96 -3.53 10.95 -3.08
N GLY A 97 -3.48 9.69 -3.52
CA GLY A 97 -2.39 9.13 -4.30
C GLY A 97 -1.20 8.63 -3.47
N THR A 98 -1.35 8.50 -2.15
CA THR A 98 -0.26 8.03 -1.28
C THR A 98 -0.03 6.53 -1.47
N GLU A 99 1.25 6.15 -1.65
CA GLU A 99 1.73 4.77 -1.57
C GLU A 99 2.56 4.58 -0.29
N ILE A 100 2.22 3.55 0.48
CA ILE A 100 3.01 3.11 1.63
C ILE A 100 3.54 1.71 1.36
N LEU A 101 4.82 1.50 1.63
CA LEU A 101 5.48 0.20 1.53
C LEU A 101 6.01 -0.22 2.89
N PHE A 102 5.55 -1.38 3.35
CA PHE A 102 6.11 -2.12 4.47
C PHE A 102 6.96 -3.28 3.96
N ILE A 103 8.16 -3.42 4.50
CA ILE A 103 9.06 -4.54 4.23
C ILE A 103 9.43 -5.19 5.55
N TYR A 104 9.07 -6.46 5.69
CA TYR A 104 9.49 -7.29 6.81
C TYR A 104 10.70 -8.12 6.38
N ARG A 105 11.74 -8.15 7.19
CA ARG A 105 12.92 -8.99 7.00
C ARG A 105 13.26 -9.68 8.31
N SER A 106 13.94 -10.81 8.23
CA SER A 106 14.44 -11.47 9.44
C SER A 106 15.84 -12.01 9.26
N SER A 107 16.53 -12.17 10.37
CA SER A 107 17.75 -12.97 10.48
C SER A 107 17.62 -13.97 11.63
N LEU A 108 18.18 -15.15 11.44
CA LEU A 108 18.30 -16.17 12.49
C LEU A 108 19.79 -16.48 12.68
N LEU A 109 20.31 -16.19 13.87
CA LEU A 109 21.69 -16.49 14.25
C LEU A 109 21.68 -17.02 15.68
N ASP A 110 22.35 -18.14 15.93
CA ASP A 110 22.47 -18.76 17.26
C ASP A 110 21.12 -18.94 18.00
N ASN A 111 20.09 -19.41 17.29
CA ASN A 111 18.70 -19.56 17.78
C ASN A 111 18.02 -18.25 18.24
N LYS A 112 18.64 -17.10 17.97
CA LYS A 112 18.06 -15.78 18.15
C LYS A 112 17.44 -15.30 16.84
N TYR A 113 16.12 -15.16 16.84
CA TYR A 113 15.37 -14.63 15.71
C TYR A 113 15.22 -13.13 15.84
N LYS A 114 15.79 -12.39 14.89
CA LYS A 114 15.62 -10.94 14.83
C LYS A 114 14.76 -10.57 13.63
N ILE A 115 13.72 -9.79 13.86
CA ILE A 115 12.82 -9.30 12.82
C ILE A 115 12.91 -7.78 12.70
N TYR A 116 12.93 -7.33 11.47
CA TYR A 116 13.05 -5.94 11.07
C TYR A 116 11.80 -5.56 10.29
N ILE A 117 11.28 -4.37 10.54
CA ILE A 117 10.25 -3.76 9.71
C ILE A 117 10.70 -2.38 9.25
N TYR A 118 10.60 -2.16 7.94
CA TYR A 118 10.86 -0.88 7.30
C TYR A 118 9.54 -0.36 6.73
N LYS A 119 9.16 0.87 7.10
CA LYS A 119 8.03 1.58 6.50
C LYS A 119 8.55 2.74 5.68
N THR A 120 8.08 2.86 4.45
CA THR A 120 8.30 4.05 3.61
C THR A 120 6.97 4.55 3.09
N SER A 121 6.85 5.87 2.93
CA SER A 121 5.67 6.52 2.37
C SER A 121 6.12 7.44 1.25
N SER A 122 5.34 7.49 0.18
CA SER A 122 5.53 8.42 -0.92
C SER A 122 4.18 8.99 -1.34
N ASP A 123 4.16 10.30 -1.56
CA ASP A 123 3.03 10.99 -2.18
C ASP A 123 3.28 11.22 -3.69
N ASP A 124 4.36 10.65 -4.24
CA ASP A 124 4.72 10.75 -5.66
C ASP A 124 4.13 9.58 -6.44
N VAL A 125 3.24 9.91 -7.38
CA VAL A 125 2.49 8.99 -8.24
C VAL A 125 3.38 8.22 -9.22
N ASN A 126 4.66 8.61 -9.37
CA ASN A 126 5.61 8.03 -10.33
C ASN A 126 6.78 7.25 -9.69
N ARG A 127 6.70 6.87 -8.41
CA ARG A 127 7.80 6.11 -7.78
C ARG A 127 7.92 4.71 -8.41
N THR A 128 8.98 4.49 -9.19
CA THR A 128 9.43 3.15 -9.59
C THR A 128 9.73 2.31 -8.34
N ASP A 129 9.34 1.02 -8.29
CA ASP A 129 9.71 0.15 -7.16
C ASP A 129 11.23 0.24 -6.97
N PRO A 130 11.75 0.60 -5.77
CA PRO A 130 13.18 0.74 -5.53
C PRO A 130 13.97 -0.57 -5.76
N PHE A 131 13.29 -1.67 -6.04
CA PHE A 131 13.86 -2.97 -6.36
C PHE A 131 13.42 -3.53 -7.73
N GLU A 132 12.66 -2.78 -8.55
CA GLU A 132 12.47 -3.10 -9.97
C GLU A 132 13.71 -2.63 -10.75
N ASN A 133 14.53 -3.59 -11.20
CA ASN A 133 15.58 -3.39 -12.20
C ASN A 133 15.02 -3.64 -13.61
#